data_AF-C3X7W5-F1
#
_entry.id   AF-C3X7W5-F1
#
_cell.length_a   1.000
_cell.length_b   1.000
_cell.length_c   1.000
_cell.angle_alpha   90.00
_cell.angle_beta   90.00
_cell.angle_gamma   90.00
#
_symmetry.space_group_name_H-M   'P 1'
#
loop_
_entity.id
_entity.type
_entity.pdbx_description
1 polymer ?
#
loop_
_entity_poly.entity_id
_entity_poly.type
_entity_poly.pdbx_seq_one_letter_code
_entity_poly.pdbx_strand_id
1 'polypeptide(L)'
;MAGAIGRSGGARVGAGRKPKNKETSNVLNSENSTAELMDGKKRDPLEFLLIVQNNPAVDPALRVRAAIAAAQYLHTKTHDGGKKEAKDETAKKVATGRFAPKAPPSLKIVGK
;
A
#
# COMPACT_ATOMS: atom_id res chain seq x y z
N MET A 1 15.38 44.87 -22.48
CA MET A 1 14.83 43.71 -23.22
C MET A 1 15.76 42.52 -23.04
N ALA A 2 15.29 41.46 -22.37
CA ALA A 2 15.95 40.16 -22.41
C ALA A 2 15.60 39.46 -23.73
N GLY A 3 16.58 38.84 -24.41
CA GLY A 3 16.32 38.08 -25.64
C GLY A 3 16.68 38.76 -26.97
N ALA A 4 17.61 39.73 -26.99
CA ALA A 4 18.21 40.16 -28.25
C ALA A 4 18.99 38.99 -28.88
N ILE A 5 18.62 38.61 -30.11
CA ILE A 5 19.27 37.56 -30.91
C ILE A 5 20.77 37.92 -31.04
N GLY A 6 21.64 37.05 -30.51
CA GLY A 6 23.10 37.26 -30.47
C GLY A 6 23.67 37.78 -29.15
N ARG A 7 22.85 38.13 -28.14
CA ARG A 7 23.31 38.57 -26.80
C ARG A 7 22.90 37.64 -25.66
N SER A 8 22.11 36.60 -25.91
CA SER A 8 21.90 35.53 -24.94
C SER A 8 23.12 34.62 -24.95
N GLY A 9 23.84 34.53 -23.83
CA GLY A 9 24.92 33.57 -23.66
C GLY A 9 24.38 32.16 -23.88
N GLY A 10 24.71 31.55 -25.01
CA GLY A 10 24.33 30.18 -25.34
C GLY A 10 24.82 29.19 -24.30
N ALA A 11 24.38 27.93 -24.40
CA ALA A 11 24.83 26.85 -23.54
C ALA A 11 26.36 26.83 -23.47
N ARG A 12 26.93 27.21 -22.33
CA ARG A 12 28.37 27.17 -22.12
C ARG A 12 28.75 25.70 -22.02
N VAL A 13 29.76 25.26 -22.77
CA VAL A 13 30.29 23.91 -22.66
C VAL A 13 30.66 23.66 -21.19
N GLY A 14 29.95 22.73 -20.53
CA GLY A 14 30.14 22.42 -19.11
C GLY A 14 29.29 23.22 -18.10
N ALA A 15 28.39 24.11 -18.53
CA ALA A 15 27.41 24.74 -17.63
C ALA A 15 26.14 23.89 -17.48
N GLY A 16 25.65 23.79 -16.25
CA GLY A 16 24.53 22.92 -15.89
C GLY A 16 25.00 21.62 -15.22
N ARG A 17 24.11 21.01 -14.45
CA ARG A 17 24.36 19.71 -13.83
C ARG A 17 24.51 18.68 -14.95
N LYS A 18 25.65 17.99 -15.03
CA LYS A 18 25.84 16.89 -16.00
C LYS A 18 24.61 15.97 -15.93
N PRO A 19 24.01 15.58 -17.07
CA PRO A 19 22.89 14.67 -17.05
C PRO A 19 23.34 13.44 -16.26
N LYS A 20 22.63 13.14 -15.18
CA LYS A 20 22.90 11.91 -14.41
C LYS A 20 22.80 10.79 -15.44
N ASN A 21 23.86 9.99 -15.59
CA ASN A 21 23.79 8.78 -16.39
C ASN A 21 22.66 7.97 -15.77
N LYS A 22 21.50 8.01 -16.42
CA LYS A 22 20.36 7.21 -16.01
C LYS A 22 20.79 5.85 -16.51
N GLU A 23 21.53 5.13 -15.67
CA GLU A 23 21.67 3.69 -15.83
C GLU A 23 20.23 3.22 -15.96
N THR A 24 19.84 2.96 -17.20
CA THR A 24 18.69 2.17 -17.54
C THR A 24 19.04 0.80 -16.99
N SER A 25 18.91 0.64 -15.68
CA SER A 25 18.93 -0.65 -15.02
C SER A 25 17.93 -1.47 -15.80
N ASN A 26 18.42 -2.39 -16.62
CA ASN A 26 17.67 -3.22 -17.54
C ASN A 26 16.32 -3.59 -16.93
N VAL A 27 15.24 -2.94 -17.37
CA VAL A 27 13.86 -3.28 -16.97
C VAL A 27 13.32 -4.43 -17.83
N LEU A 28 14.14 -4.94 -18.75
CA LEU A 28 13.82 -6.08 -19.60
C LEU A 28 14.84 -7.17 -19.29
N ASN A 29 14.55 -7.97 -18.26
CA ASN A 29 14.92 -9.39 -18.15
C ASN A 29 14.45 -9.93 -16.78
N SER A 30 13.14 -9.99 -16.61
CA SER A 30 12.52 -11.08 -15.85
C SER A 30 11.37 -11.65 -16.69
N GLU A 31 11.67 -12.02 -17.93
CA GLU A 31 10.68 -12.67 -18.82
C GLU A 31 10.25 -14.05 -18.30
N ASN A 32 10.91 -14.58 -17.26
CA ASN A 32 10.61 -15.87 -16.66
C ASN A 32 9.84 -15.79 -15.32
N SER A 33 9.23 -14.66 -14.96
CA SER A 33 8.42 -14.59 -13.72
C SER A 33 7.12 -13.79 -13.82
N THR A 34 6.91 -13.00 -14.89
CA THR A 34 5.64 -12.30 -15.12
C THR A 34 4.62 -13.17 -15.86
N ALA A 35 5.07 -14.15 -16.64
CA ALA A 35 4.20 -15.05 -17.41
C ALA A 35 3.45 -16.06 -16.53
N GLU A 36 4.08 -16.62 -15.49
CA GLU A 36 3.42 -17.58 -14.57
C GLU A 36 2.37 -16.92 -13.65
N LEU A 37 2.38 -15.60 -13.54
CA LEU A 37 1.40 -14.83 -12.77
C LEU A 37 0.14 -14.47 -13.55
N MET A 38 0.11 -14.76 -14.86
CA MET A 38 -0.99 -14.48 -15.77
C MET A 38 -1.72 -15.79 -16.11
N ASP A 39 -2.39 -16.40 -15.12
CA ASP A 39 -3.24 -17.60 -15.28
C ASP A 39 -4.52 -17.34 -16.11
N GLY A 40 -4.51 -16.38 -17.05
CA GLY A 40 -5.67 -15.95 -17.84
C GLY A 40 -6.82 -15.33 -17.03
N LYS A 41 -6.83 -15.48 -15.70
CA LYS A 41 -7.76 -14.81 -14.79
C LYS A 41 -7.38 -13.35 -14.65
N LYS A 42 -8.33 -12.47 -14.97
CA LYS A 42 -8.30 -11.07 -14.56
C LYS A 42 -8.28 -11.04 -13.04
N ARG A 43 -7.10 -10.88 -12.44
CA ARG A 43 -6.95 -10.70 -10.99
C ARG A 43 -7.23 -9.26 -10.64
N ASP A 44 -7.81 -9.06 -9.48
CA ASP A 44 -7.97 -7.71 -8.95
C ASP A 44 -6.58 -7.10 -8.70
N PRO A 45 -6.41 -5.78 -8.90
CA PRO A 45 -5.11 -5.13 -8.74
C PRO A 45 -4.48 -5.36 -7.36
N LEU A 46 -5.29 -5.43 -6.32
CA LEU A 46 -4.82 -5.70 -4.96
C LEU A 46 -4.20 -7.10 -4.85
N GLU A 47 -4.84 -8.12 -5.42
CA GLU A 47 -4.35 -9.49 -5.39
C GLU A 47 -2.99 -9.60 -6.10
N PHE A 48 -2.82 -8.91 -7.23
CA PHE A 48 -1.53 -8.83 -7.91
C PHE A 48 -0.45 -8.24 -7.01
N LEU A 49 -0.71 -7.11 -6.33
CA LEU A 49 0.26 -6.48 -5.44
C LEU A 49 0.66 -7.39 -4.27
N LEU A 50 -0.29 -8.13 -3.71
CA LEU A 50 -0.03 -9.10 -2.63
C LEU A 50 0.87 -10.25 -3.09
N ILE A 51 0.69 -10.72 -4.32
CA ILE A 51 1.54 -11.79 -4.87
C ILE A 51 2.95 -11.26 -5.15
N VAL A 52 3.06 -10.08 -5.75
CA VAL A 52 4.36 -9.47 -6.08
C VAL A 52 5.20 -9.21 -4.83
N GLN A 53 4.60 -8.68 -3.75
CA GLN A 53 5.36 -8.41 -2.52
C GLN A 53 5.86 -9.70 -1.83
N ASN A 54 5.13 -10.80 -1.96
CA ASN A 54 5.44 -12.07 -1.30
C ASN A 54 6.42 -12.93 -2.11
N ASN A 55 6.63 -12.64 -3.39
CA ASN A 55 7.50 -13.43 -4.26
C ASN A 55 8.99 -13.06 -4.05
N PRO A 56 9.85 -13.93 -3.49
CA PRO A 56 11.25 -13.60 -3.24
C PRO A 56 12.10 -13.44 -4.50
N ALA A 57 11.64 -13.90 -5.67
CA ALA A 57 12.35 -13.77 -6.94
C ALA A 57 12.24 -12.36 -7.56
N VAL A 58 11.32 -11.53 -7.07
CA VAL A 58 11.14 -10.15 -7.55
C VAL A 58 12.12 -9.20 -6.88
N ASP A 59 12.62 -8.22 -7.64
CA ASP A 59 13.50 -7.16 -7.13
C ASP A 59 12.94 -6.56 -5.82
N PRO A 60 13.74 -6.52 -4.73
CA PRO A 60 13.31 -5.96 -3.45
C PRO A 60 12.72 -4.56 -3.56
N ALA A 61 13.22 -3.70 -4.46
CA ALA A 61 12.66 -2.36 -4.62
C ALA A 61 11.22 -2.38 -5.18
N LEU A 62 10.93 -3.29 -6.11
CA LEU A 62 9.58 -3.51 -6.63
C LEU A 62 8.65 -4.09 -5.56
N ARG A 63 9.15 -5.01 -4.73
CA ARG A 63 8.37 -5.58 -3.61
C ARG A 63 7.94 -4.51 -2.61
N VAL A 64 8.86 -3.62 -2.23
CA VAL A 64 8.56 -2.51 -1.33
C VAL A 64 7.51 -1.57 -1.94
N ARG A 65 7.61 -1.26 -3.23
CA ARG A 65 6.60 -0.43 -3.93
C ARG A 65 5.22 -1.09 -3.95
N ALA A 66 5.17 -2.41 -4.21
CA ALA A 66 3.92 -3.15 -4.18
C ALA A 66 3.29 -3.16 -2.78
N ALA A 67 4.10 -3.39 -1.74
CA ALA A 67 3.67 -3.35 -0.35
C ALA A 67 3.11 -1.97 0.05
N ILE A 68 3.78 -0.87 -0.31
CA ILE A 68 3.31 0.48 -0.02
C ILE A 68 1.95 0.76 -0.65
N ALA A 69 1.72 0.29 -1.88
CA ALA A 69 0.44 0.44 -2.56
C ALA A 69 -0.65 -0.42 -1.91
N ALA A 70 -0.37 -1.68 -1.59
CA ALA A 70 -1.32 -2.59 -0.95
C ALA A 70 -1.71 -2.17 0.48
N ALA A 71 -0.76 -1.58 1.24
CA ALA A 71 -0.98 -1.15 2.62
C ALA A 71 -2.14 -0.15 2.77
N GLN A 72 -2.43 0.65 1.75
CA GLN A 72 -3.51 1.63 1.78
C GLN A 72 -4.91 0.99 1.84
N TYR A 73 -5.04 -0.22 1.29
CA TYR A 73 -6.30 -0.95 1.23
C TYR A 73 -6.46 -1.92 2.40
N LEU A 74 -5.35 -2.41 2.98
CA LEU A 74 -5.38 -3.27 4.16
C LEU A 74 -5.48 -2.49 5.47
N HIS A 75 -4.90 -1.29 5.52
CA HIS A 75 -4.91 -0.44 6.70
C HIS A 75 -5.68 0.84 6.41
N THR A 76 -6.93 0.87 6.87
CA THR A 76 -7.74 2.09 6.80
C THR A 76 -7.03 3.19 7.58
N LYS A 77 -6.88 4.34 6.93
CA LYS A 77 -6.32 5.51 7.60
C LYS A 77 -7.35 6.02 8.59
N THR A 78 -6.89 6.59 9.70
CA THR A 78 -7.74 7.08 10.79
C THR A 78 -8.74 8.17 10.36
N HIS A 79 -8.57 8.76 9.17
CA HIS A 79 -9.53 9.73 8.61
C HIS A 79 -10.58 9.11 7.68
N ASP A 80 -10.36 7.91 7.14
CA ASP A 80 -11.34 7.20 6.30
C ASP A 80 -12.42 6.53 7.16
N GLY A 81 -12.03 5.95 8.31
CA GLY A 81 -12.97 5.45 9.31
C GLY A 81 -13.54 6.62 10.11
N GLY A 82 -14.80 6.95 9.90
CA GLY A 82 -15.44 8.08 10.58
C GLY A 82 -15.34 7.96 12.11
N LYS A 83 -15.30 9.09 12.83
CA LYS A 83 -15.26 9.11 14.31
C LYS A 83 -16.37 8.28 14.98
N LYS A 84 -17.47 7.98 14.26
CA LYS A 84 -18.57 7.12 14.73
C LYS A 84 -18.17 5.64 14.69
N GLU A 85 -17.68 5.16 13.55
CA GLU A 85 -17.27 3.76 13.38
C GLU A 85 -16.15 3.37 14.35
N ALA A 86 -15.17 4.25 14.57
CA ALA A 86 -14.11 4.02 15.56
C ALA A 86 -14.66 3.90 17.01
N LYS A 87 -15.70 4.66 17.36
CA LYS A 87 -16.38 4.54 18.67
C LYS A 87 -17.16 3.24 18.76
N ASP A 88 -17.81 2.81 17.69
CA ASP A 88 -18.58 1.57 17.68
C ASP A 88 -17.66 0.34 17.76
N GLU A 89 -16.53 0.35 17.06
CA GLU A 89 -15.52 -0.71 17.17
C GLU A 89 -14.90 -0.80 18.56
N THR A 90 -14.58 0.35 19.17
CA THR A 90 -14.03 0.37 20.54
C THR A 90 -15.08 -0.09 21.55
N ALA A 91 -16.34 0.32 21.41
CA ALA A 91 -17.44 -0.18 22.24
C ALA A 91 -17.63 -1.69 22.10
N LYS A 92 -17.60 -2.24 20.88
CA LYS A 92 -17.67 -3.69 20.63
C LYS A 92 -16.51 -4.45 21.26
N LYS A 93 -15.28 -3.93 21.17
CA LYS A 93 -14.09 -4.53 21.79
C LYS A 93 -14.17 -4.52 23.33
N VAL A 94 -14.74 -3.48 23.93
CA VAL A 94 -14.93 -3.38 25.39
C VAL A 94 -16.07 -4.29 25.88
N ALA A 95 -17.13 -4.46 25.08
CA ALA A 95 -18.30 -5.26 25.42
C ALA A 95 -18.00 -6.76 25.64
N THR A 96 -16.89 -7.28 25.11
CA THR A 96 -16.46 -8.68 25.30
C THR A 96 -15.36 -8.83 26.36
N GLY A 97 -14.86 -7.73 26.93
CA GLY A 97 -13.74 -7.71 27.86
C GLY A 97 -14.15 -7.73 29.34
N ARG A 98 -13.30 -7.14 30.18
CA ARG A 98 -13.48 -7.05 31.64
C ARG A 98 -14.81 -6.43 32.09
N PHE A 99 -15.44 -5.63 31.23
CA PHE A 99 -16.72 -4.95 31.46
C PHE A 99 -17.90 -5.61 30.73
N ALA A 100 -17.74 -6.84 30.23
CA ALA A 100 -18.84 -7.58 29.61
C ALA A 100 -20.00 -7.79 30.60
N PRO A 101 -21.27 -7.65 30.16
CA PRO A 101 -22.42 -7.90 31.02
C PRO A 101 -22.42 -9.37 31.46
N LYS A 102 -22.49 -9.59 32.78
CA LYS A 102 -22.56 -10.94 33.35
C LYS A 102 -23.89 -11.58 32.98
N ALA A 103 -23.86 -12.88 32.67
CA ALA A 103 -25.07 -13.63 32.36
C ALA A 103 -26.13 -13.47 33.49
N PRO A 104 -27.40 -13.27 33.14
CA PRO A 104 -28.46 -13.08 34.13
C PRO A 104 -28.59 -14.33 35.01
N PRO A 105 -28.86 -14.17 36.31
CA PRO A 105 -29.03 -15.31 37.21
C PRO A 105 -30.21 -16.16 36.79
N SER A 106 -30.03 -17.48 36.73
CA SER A 106 -31.10 -18.42 36.42
C SER A 106 -31.96 -18.67 37.65
N LEU A 107 -33.27 -18.46 37.51
CA LEU A 107 -34.25 -18.79 38.53
C LEU A 107 -34.55 -20.29 38.43
N LYS A 108 -34.19 -21.04 39.46
CA LYS A 108 -34.62 -22.43 39.65
C LYS A 108 -35.82 -22.43 40.59
N ILE A 109 -36.92 -23.04 40.17
CA ILE A 109 -38.04 -23.35 41.08
C ILE A 109 -37.53 -24.37 42.09
N VAL A 110 -37.48 -23.98 43.36
CA VAL A 110 -37.30 -24.91 44.47
C VAL A 110 -38.70 -25.35 44.88
N GLY A 111 -39.06 -26.57 44.51
CA GLY A 111 -40.40 -27.13 44.73
C GLY A 111 -40.62 -27.63 46.16
N LYS A 112 -41.77 -27.20 46.70
CA LYS A 112 -42.64 -27.68 47.79
C LYS A 112 -42.01 -28.28 49.07
#